data_AF-A0A352SN74-F1
#
_entry.id   AF-A0A352SN74-F1
#
_cell.length_a   1.000
_cell.length_b   1.000
_cell.length_c   1.000
_cell.angle_alpha   90.00
_cell.angle_beta   90.00
_cell.angle_gamma   90.00
#
_symmetry.space_group_name_H-M   'P 1'
#
loop_
_entity.id
_entity.type
_entity.pdbx_description
1 polymer ?
#
loop_
_entity_poly.entity_id
_entity_poly.type
_entity_poly.pdbx_seq_one_letter_code
_entity_poly.pdbx_strand_id
1 'polypeptide(L)' 'ENIALCDADAGQINGSVAVCEYLGSEQFAYIDCGFDEMVTVRVAPDEAVPVGSVVGLSFDREKLYTFDGDGARL' A
#
# COMPACT_ATOMS: atom_id res chain seq x y z
N GLU A 1 -0.93 4.86 7.67
CA GLU A 1 0.34 5.63 7.60
C GLU A 1 1.60 4.83 8.00
N ASN A 2 1.56 3.48 8.07
CA ASN A 2 2.74 2.63 8.36
C ASN A 2 3.19 1.80 7.14
N ILE A 3 2.67 2.15 5.97
CA ILE A 3 3.00 1.55 4.68
C ILE A 3 3.39 2.72 3.77
N ALA A 4 4.46 2.57 3.00
CA ALA A 4 4.96 3.52 2.02
C ALA A 4 5.16 2.84 0.66
N LEU A 5 5.03 3.62 -0.41
CA LEU A 5 5.44 3.19 -1.74
C LEU A 5 6.96 3.27 -1.86
N CYS A 6 7.54 2.38 -2.65
CA CYS A 6 8.96 2.35 -2.99
C CYS A 6 9.15 1.68 -4.36
N ASP A 7 10.38 1.63 -4.84
CA ASP A 7 10.72 0.87 -6.05
C ASP A 7 10.39 -0.62 -5.87
N ALA A 8 9.95 -1.27 -6.94
CA ALA A 8 9.47 -2.66 -6.90
C ALA A 8 10.56 -3.69 -6.50
N ASP A 9 11.84 -3.33 -6.59
CA ASP A 9 12.95 -4.17 -6.14
C ASP A 9 13.29 -3.99 -4.64
N ALA A 10 12.76 -2.94 -4.01
CA ALA A 10 12.98 -2.61 -2.60
C ALA A 10 11.76 -2.95 -1.70
N GLY A 11 10.61 -3.29 -2.29
CA GLY A 11 9.39 -3.63 -1.57
C GLY A 11 9.41 -5.01 -0.89
N GLN A 12 8.64 -5.14 0.18
CA GLN A 12 8.33 -6.45 0.79
C GLN A 12 7.22 -7.19 0.03
N ILE A 13 6.31 -6.43 -0.58
CA ILE A 13 5.23 -6.90 -1.46
C ILE A 13 5.17 -5.94 -2.64
N ASN A 14 4.85 -6.44 -3.84
CA ASN A 14 4.70 -5.61 -5.03
C ASN A 14 3.27 -5.65 -5.53
N GLY A 15 2.86 -4.60 -6.22
CA GLY A 15 1.55 -4.53 -6.87
C GLY A 15 1.47 -3.42 -7.91
N SER A 16 0.33 -3.36 -8.60
CA SER A 16 0.05 -2.29 -9.56
C SER A 16 -0.89 -1.24 -8.96
N VAL A 17 -0.61 0.03 -9.21
CA VAL A 17 -1.49 1.14 -8.81
C VAL A 17 -2.81 1.04 -9.60
N ALA A 18 -3.91 0.74 -8.93
CA ALA A 18 -5.22 0.61 -9.58
C ALA A 18 -5.96 1.95 -9.66
N VAL A 19 -5.90 2.74 -8.58
CA VAL A 19 -6.48 4.08 -8.54
C VAL A 19 -5.69 4.95 -7.57
N CYS A 20 -5.66 6.26 -7.85
CA CYS A 20 -5.15 7.26 -6.94
C CYS A 20 -6.24 8.31 -6.71
N GLU A 21 -6.58 8.52 -5.43
CA GLU A 21 -7.62 9.45 -5.00
C GLU A 21 -7.00 10.65 -4.29
N TYR A 22 -7.41 11.84 -4.69
CA TYR A 22 -6.99 13.09 -4.06
C TYR A 22 -8.15 13.65 -3.23
N LEU A 23 -7.96 13.70 -1.91
CA LEU A 23 -8.96 14.11 -0.93
C LEU A 23 -8.50 15.40 -0.22
N GLY A 24 -8.37 16.48 -0.99
CA GLY A 24 -8.08 17.82 -0.46
C GLY A 24 -6.62 17.99 -0.05
N SER A 25 -6.25 17.62 1.17
CA SER A 25 -4.85 17.68 1.66
C SER A 25 -4.18 16.31 1.71
N GLU A 26 -4.91 15.25 1.42
CA GLU A 26 -4.43 13.88 1.45
C GLU A 26 -4.56 13.25 0.07
N GLN A 27 -3.70 12.27 -0.20
CA GLN A 27 -3.77 11.44 -1.39
C GLN A 27 -3.62 9.97 -0.98
N PHE A 28 -4.42 9.11 -1.58
CA PHE A 28 -4.41 7.67 -1.34
C PHE A 28 -4.19 6.93 -2.65
N ALA A 29 -3.31 5.94 -2.62
CA ALA A 29 -3.09 5.00 -3.71
C ALA A 29 -3.64 3.63 -3.30
N TYR A 30 -4.44 3.03 -4.17
CA TYR A 30 -4.98 1.68 -3.99
C TYR A 30 -4.20 0.74 -4.89
N ILE A 31 -3.54 -0.24 -4.26
CA ILE A 31 -2.56 -1.10 -4.91
C ILE A 31 -3.13 -2.52 -5.01
N ASP A 32 -3.21 -3.02 -6.23
CA ASP A 32 -3.52 -4.42 -6.51
C ASP A 32 -2.26 -5.27 -6.33
N CYS A 33 -2.23 -6.04 -5.24
CA CYS A 33 -1.13 -6.97 -4.92
C CYS A 33 -1.47 -8.42 -5.30
N GLY A 34 -2.58 -8.68 -6.00
CA GLY A 34 -3.07 -10.02 -6.32
C GLY A 34 -3.78 -10.74 -5.16
N PHE A 35 -4.21 -9.99 -4.13
CA PHE A 35 -5.08 -10.49 -3.07
C PHE A 35 -6.57 -10.27 -3.42
N ASP A 36 -7.47 -10.81 -2.61
CA ASP A 36 -8.91 -10.56 -2.77
C ASP A 36 -9.28 -9.08 -2.50
N GLU A 37 -8.46 -8.36 -1.72
CA GLU A 37 -8.65 -6.95 -1.39
C GLU A 37 -7.44 -6.09 -1.79
N MET A 38 -7.70 -4.82 -2.08
CA MET A 38 -6.66 -3.84 -2.39
C MET A 38 -5.95 -3.34 -1.13
N VAL A 39 -4.66 -3.04 -1.27
CA VAL A 39 -3.90 -2.36 -0.20
C VAL A 39 -3.99 -0.85 -0.40
N THR A 40 -4.53 -0.14 0.61
CA THR A 40 -4.60 1.33 0.60
C THR A 40 -3.37 1.93 1.25
N VAL A 41 -2.68 2.81 0.53
CA VAL A 41 -1.47 3.51 0.98
C VAL A 41 -1.72 5.01 0.93
N ARG A 42 -1.46 5.72 2.04
CA ARG A 42 -1.45 7.19 2.03
C ARG A 42 -0.13 7.66 1.44
N VAL A 43 -0.19 8.55 0.45
CA VAL A 43 0.97 9.12 -0.24
C VAL A 43 0.98 10.63 -0.07
N ALA A 44 2.12 11.27 -0.33
CA ALA A 44 2.18 12.73 -0.25
C ALA A 44 1.28 13.34 -1.35
N PRO A 45 0.58 14.45 -1.06
CA PRO A 45 -0.39 15.05 -2.00
C PRO A 45 0.26 15.64 -3.26
N ASP A 46 1.57 15.84 -3.26
CA ASP A 46 2.38 16.32 -4.39
C ASP A 46 3.13 15.18 -5.10
N GLU A 47 3.00 13.93 -4.63
CA GLU A 47 3.65 12.78 -5.23
C GLU A 47 2.85 12.27 -6.44
N ALA A 48 3.49 12.26 -7.60
CA ALA A 48 2.91 11.69 -8.80
C ALA A 48 2.95 10.16 -8.74
N VAL A 49 1.77 9.52 -8.61
CA VAL A 49 1.63 8.06 -8.58
C VAL A 49 0.82 7.61 -9.81
N PRO A 50 1.48 7.21 -10.91
CA PRO A 50 0.78 6.86 -12.14
C PRO A 50 -0.04 5.57 -11.99
N VAL A 51 -1.31 5.62 -12.35
CA VAL A 51 -2.17 4.42 -12.46
C VAL A 51 -1.57 3.44 -13.48
N GLY A 52 -1.57 2.16 -13.13
CA GLY A 52 -0.97 1.07 -13.90
C GLY A 52 0.53 0.88 -13.67
N SER A 53 1.21 1.76 -12.93
CA SER A 53 2.61 1.55 -12.56
C SER A 53 2.75 0.40 -11.55
N VAL A 54 3.86 -0.34 -11.64
CA VAL A 54 4.24 -1.37 -10.67
C VAL A 54 5.09 -0.71 -9.59
N VAL A 55 4.72 -0.91 -8.33
CA VAL A 55 5.38 -0.33 -7.17
C VAL A 55 5.64 -1.40 -6.10
N GLY A 56 6.64 -1.15 -5.25
CA GLY A 56 6.87 -1.90 -4.03
C GLY A 56 6.16 -1.27 -2.83
N LEU A 57 5.77 -2.10 -1.87
CA LEU A 57 5.23 -1.70 -0.58
C LEU A 57 6.27 -1.98 0.51
N SER A 58 6.62 -0.94 1.26
CA SER A 58 7.50 -1.02 2.43
C SER A 58 6.70 -0.72 3.70
N PHE A 59 6.88 -1.55 4.72
CA PHE A 59 6.22 -1.42 6.01
C PHE A 59 7.09 -1.94 7.15
N ASP A 60 7.02 -1.23 8.26
CA ASP A 60 7.73 -1.57 9.50
C ASP A 60 7.15 -2.85 10.10
N ARG A 61 8.00 -3.87 10.23
CA ARG A 61 7.62 -5.17 10.79
C ARG A 61 7.17 -5.08 12.24
N GLU A 62 7.63 -4.09 12.99
CA GLU A 62 7.23 -3.87 14.39
C GLU A 62 5.79 -3.32 14.51
N LYS A 63 5.22 -2.84 13.40
CA LYS A 63 3.87 -2.26 13.34
C LYS A 63 2.86 -3.16 12.64
N LEU A 64 3.26 -4.39 12.32
CA LEU A 64 2.37 -5.40 11.77
C LEU A 64 1.46 -5.97 12.85
N TYR A 65 0.21 -6.15 12.47
CA TYR A 65 -0.76 -6.92 13.26
C TYR A 65 -1.01 -8.22 12.51
N THR A 66 -0.87 -9.34 13.21
CA THR A 66 -1.15 -10.67 12.69
C THR A 66 -2.37 -11.25 13.39
N PHE A 67 -3.12 -12.05 12.65
CA PHE A 67 -4.31 -12.72 13.15
C PHE A 67 -4.25 -14.20 12.76
N ASP A 68 -4.79 -15.07 13.59
CA ASP A 68 -4.98 -16.48 13.25
C ASP A 68 -6.21 -16.70 12.36
N GLY A 69 -6.48 -17.96 12.00
CA GLY A 69 -7.61 -18.33 11.15
C GLY A 69 -9.00 -18.08 11.76
N ASP A 70 -9.07 -17.91 13.09
CA ASP A 70 -10.31 -17.58 13.80
C ASP A 70 -10.45 -16.05 14.01
N GLY A 71 -9.47 -15.27 13.54
CA GLY A 71 -9.42 -13.82 13.64
C GLY A 71 -8.90 -13.31 14.98
N ALA A 72 -8.35 -14.17 15.85
CA ALA A 72 -7.71 -13.73 17.08
C ALA A 72 -6.32 -13.16 16.79
N ARG A 73 -5.96 -12.09 17.49
CA ARG A 73 -4.65 -11.43 17.33
C ARG A 73 -3.52 -12.34 17.84
N LEU A 74 -2.46 -12.45 17.04
CA LEU A 74 -1.18 -13.07 17.37
C LEU A 74 -0.14 -12.01 17.80
#